data_AF-A0A0A8ZVZ2-F1
#
_entry.id   AF-A0A0A8ZVZ2-F1
#
_cell.length_a   1.000
_cell.length_b   1.000
_cell.length_c   1.000
_cell.angle_alpha   90.00
_cell.angle_beta   90.00
_cell.angle_gamma   90.00
#
_symmetry.space_group_name_H-M   'P 1'
#
loop_
_entity.id
_entity.type
_entity.pdbx_description
1 polymer ?
#
loop_
_entity_poly.entity_id
_entity_poly.type
_entity_poly.pdbx_seq_one_letter_code
_entity_poly.pdbx_strand_id
1 'polypeptide(L)'
;MLSVFRYRKLDSGVKLEDVVDGDGPEAREGDLVQFNYVCRRANGYFVHSTVDQFSGESRPVTLPLGGKEMIRGLKDVLIGMKVGGN
;
A
#
# COMPACT_ATOMS: atom_id res chain seq x y z
N MET A 1 10.15 20.94 9.86
CA MET A 1 9.84 20.90 8.41
C MET A 1 8.40 20.46 8.28
N LEU A 2 7.51 21.30 7.75
CA LEU A 2 6.09 20.97 7.61
C LEU A 2 5.94 20.01 6.43
N SER A 3 5.53 18.76 6.67
CA SER A 3 5.22 17.83 5.59
C SER A 3 3.95 18.32 4.90
N VAL A 4 4.03 18.58 3.60
CA VAL A 4 2.87 18.97 2.79
C VAL A 4 2.18 17.68 2.35
N PHE A 5 1.11 17.30 3.04
CA PHE A 5 0.23 16.20 2.66
C PHE A 5 -0.34 16.46 1.26
N ARG A 6 0.16 15.73 0.26
CA ARG A 6 -0.29 15.85 -1.14
C ARG A 6 -0.91 14.53 -1.57
N TYR A 7 -2.24 14.46 -1.50
CA TYR A 7 -2.98 13.42 -2.20
C TYR A 7 -2.76 13.55 -3.71
N ARG A 8 -2.35 12.45 -4.35
CA ARG A 8 -2.31 12.28 -5.80
C ARG A 8 -3.52 11.46 -6.23
N LYS A 9 -4.19 11.90 -7.30
CA LYS A 9 -5.25 11.14 -7.94
C LYS A 9 -4.72 10.58 -9.25
N LEU A 10 -4.78 9.27 -9.40
CA LEU A 10 -4.42 8.57 -10.63
C LEU A 10 -5.57 8.62 -11.64
N ASP A 11 -5.26 8.36 -12.91
CA ASP A 11 -6.25 8.28 -13.99
C ASP A 11 -7.28 7.16 -13.76
N SER A 12 -6.91 6.11 -13.02
CA SER A 12 -7.82 5.06 -12.58
C SER A 12 -8.86 5.52 -11.55
N GLY A 13 -8.72 6.74 -11.02
CA GLY A 13 -9.57 7.30 -9.97
C GLY A 13 -9.10 7.01 -8.55
N VAL A 14 -8.06 6.16 -8.39
CA VAL A 14 -7.40 5.89 -7.11
C VAL A 14 -6.81 7.18 -6.56
N LYS A 15 -6.99 7.40 -5.25
CA LYS A 15 -6.33 8.47 -4.51
C LYS A 15 -5.31 7.84 -3.58
N LEU A 16 -4.08 8.33 -3.63
CA LEU A 16 -2.99 7.86 -2.78
C LEU A 16 -2.21 9.03 -2.20
N GLU A 17 -1.59 8.78 -1.07
CA GLU A 17 -0.74 9.70 -0.34
C GLU A 17 0.42 8.88 0.21
N ASP A 18 1.64 9.33 -0.06
CA ASP A 18 2.82 8.79 0.59
C ASP A 18 2.97 9.54 1.92
N VAL A 19 2.76 8.83 3.03
CA VAL A 19 2.93 9.36 4.39
C VAL A 19 4.39 9.31 4.80
N VAL A 20 5.08 8.25 4.36
CA VAL A 20 6.51 8.03 4.54
C VAL A 20 7.12 7.62 3.21
N ASP A 21 8.10 8.40 2.75
CA ASP A 21 8.87 8.04 1.56
C ASP A 21 9.75 6.81 1.85
N GLY A 22 9.73 5.83 0.95
CA GLY A 22 10.66 4.71 1.01
C GLY A 22 12.03 5.06 0.43
N ASP A 23 13.08 4.46 0.99
CA ASP A 23 14.47 4.67 0.53
C ASP A 23 14.99 3.54 -0.36
N GLY A 24 14.23 2.46 -0.51
CA GLY A 24 14.62 1.32 -1.34
C GLY A 24 14.18 1.42 -2.80
N PRO A 25 14.36 0.32 -3.56
CA PRO A 25 13.95 0.24 -4.94
C PRO A 25 12.45 0.51 -5.12
N GLU A 26 12.10 1.08 -6.26
CA GLU A 26 10.72 1.27 -6.69
C GLU A 26 10.13 -0.06 -7.18
N ALA A 27 8.92 -0.40 -6.72
CA ALA A 27 8.22 -1.61 -7.13
C ALA A 27 7.66 -1.50 -8.55
N ARG A 28 7.85 -2.56 -9.34
CA ARG A 28 7.48 -2.65 -10.75
C ARG A 28 6.58 -3.84 -11.02
N GLU A 29 5.84 -3.78 -12.13
CA GLU A 29 4.99 -4.88 -12.55
C GLU A 29 5.80 -6.18 -12.72
N GLY A 30 5.27 -7.27 -12.16
CA GLY A 30 5.93 -8.58 -12.11
C GLY A 30 6.80 -8.82 -10.87
N ASP A 31 7.16 -7.78 -10.10
CA ASP A 31 7.96 -7.95 -8.89
C ASP A 31 7.20 -8.78 -7.84
N LEU A 32 7.93 -9.66 -7.14
CA LEU A 32 7.40 -10.31 -5.95
C LEU A 32 7.51 -9.33 -4.78
N VAL A 33 6.37 -8.82 -4.31
CA VAL A 33 6.31 -7.82 -3.24
C VAL A 33 5.81 -8.45 -1.95
N GLN A 34 6.30 -7.93 -0.83
CA GLN A 34 5.80 -8.21 0.50
C GLN A 34 5.36 -6.91 1.17
N PHE A 35 4.12 -6.85 1.66
CA PHE A 35 3.60 -5.64 2.27
C PHE A 35 2.62 -5.93 3.41
N ASN A 36 2.52 -4.97 4.32
CA ASN A 36 1.49 -4.91 5.34
C ASN A 36 0.39 -3.94 4.92
N TYR A 37 -0.84 -4.17 5.39
CA TYR A 37 -1.93 -3.23 5.14
C TYR A 37 -2.98 -3.25 6.26
N VAL A 38 -3.72 -2.14 6.33
CA VAL A 38 -4.98 -2.02 7.09
C VAL A 38 -6.08 -1.64 6.10
N CYS A 39 -7.13 -2.46 6.04
CA CYS A 39 -8.27 -2.23 5.16
C CYS A 39 -9.46 -1.68 5.96
N ARG A 40 -10.01 -0.55 5.51
CA ARG A 40 -11.20 0.08 6.08
C ARG A 40 -12.19 0.44 4.97
N ARG A 41 -13.48 0.42 5.29
CA ARG A 41 -14.53 0.99 4.44
C ARG A 41 -14.47 2.51 4.46
N ALA A 42 -15.11 3.15 3.50
CA ALA A 42 -15.18 4.63 3.40
C ALA A 42 -15.79 5.32 4.63
N ASN A 43 -16.64 4.62 5.40
CA ASN A 43 -17.20 5.10 6.66
C ASN A 43 -16.29 4.82 7.88
N GLY A 44 -15.06 4.36 7.66
CA GLY A 44 -14.08 4.05 8.71
C GLY A 44 -14.18 2.64 9.31
N TYR A 45 -15.21 1.86 8.94
CA TYR A 45 -15.38 0.49 9.47
C TYR A 45 -14.18 -0.39 9.13
N PHE A 46 -13.61 -1.02 10.17
CA PHE A 46 -12.48 -1.92 10.04
C PHE A 46 -12.88 -3.21 9.35
N VAL A 47 -12.10 -3.62 8.34
CA VAL A 47 -12.32 -4.88 7.61
C VAL A 47 -11.26 -5.91 7.99
N HIS A 48 -9.98 -5.56 7.86
CA HIS A 48 -8.87 -6.48 8.09
C HIS A 48 -7.53 -5.73 8.28
N SER A 49 -6.56 -6.37 8.94
CA SER A 49 -5.18 -5.89 9.07
C SER A 49 -4.22 -7.08 9.05
N THR A 50 -3.07 -6.93 8.40
CA THR A 50 -1.96 -7.91 8.49
C THR A 50 -1.11 -7.73 9.74
N VAL A 51 -1.28 -6.61 10.45
CA VAL A 51 -0.60 -6.31 11.72
C VAL A 51 -1.61 -6.40 12.85
N ASP A 52 -1.31 -7.21 13.86
CA ASP A 52 -2.09 -7.26 15.08
C ASP A 52 -1.89 -5.95 15.87
N GLN A 53 -3.00 -5.26 16.14
CA GLN A 53 -2.98 -3.94 16.75
C GLN A 53 -2.65 -3.94 18.26
N PHE A 54 -2.65 -5.11 18.91
CA PHE A 54 -2.35 -5.26 20.33
C PHE A 54 -0.94 -5.80 20.56
N SER A 55 -0.56 -6.86 19.85
CA SER A 55 0.76 -7.48 19.98
C SER A 55 1.82 -6.87 19.06
N GLY A 56 1.41 -6.23 17.97
CA GLY A 56 2.32 -5.74 16.92
C GLY A 56 2.85 -6.83 16.00
N GLU A 57 2.42 -8.09 16.18
CA GLU A 57 2.82 -9.19 15.29
C GLU A 57 2.31 -8.95 13.88
N SER A 58 3.16 -9.16 12.87
CA SER A 58 2.78 -8.98 11.47
C SER A 58 2.80 -10.30 10.70
N ARG A 59 1.81 -10.46 9.82
CA ARG A 59 1.69 -11.55 8.85
C ARG A 59 1.49 -10.92 7.48
N PRO A 60 2.58 -10.39 6.87
CA PRO A 60 2.48 -9.65 5.62
C PRO A 60 2.03 -10.57 4.48
N VAL A 61 1.45 -9.95 3.46
CA VAL A 61 1.08 -10.65 2.23
C VAL A 61 2.27 -10.63 1.28
N THR A 62 2.59 -11.78 0.69
CA THR A 62 3.60 -11.91 -0.36
C THR A 62 2.96 -12.42 -1.64
N LEU A 63 3.00 -11.65 -2.72
CA LEU A 63 2.45 -12.06 -4.02
C LEU A 63 3.06 -11.25 -5.18
N PRO A 64 3.00 -11.75 -6.44
CA PRO A 64 3.51 -11.02 -7.59
C PRO A 64 2.63 -9.82 -7.97
N LEU A 65 3.25 -8.65 -8.16
CA LEU A 65 2.58 -7.41 -8.51
C LEU A 65 1.98 -7.50 -9.92
N GLY A 66 0.65 -7.38 -10.03
CA GLY A 66 -0.08 -7.56 -11.29
C GLY A 66 -0.66 -8.96 -11.51
N GLY A 67 -0.56 -9.87 -10.53
CA GLY A 67 -1.26 -11.15 -10.57
C GLY A 67 -2.79 -11.01 -10.59
N LYS A 68 -3.48 -12.04 -11.11
CA LYS A 68 -4.95 -12.06 -11.24
C LYS A 68 -5.71 -11.91 -9.92
N GLU A 69 -5.07 -12.24 -8.81
CA GLU A 69 -5.65 -12.20 -7.46
C GLU A 69 -5.58 -10.80 -6.82
N MET A 70 -4.88 -9.84 -7.44
CA MET A 70 -4.70 -8.50 -6.88
C MET A 70 -5.86 -7.56 -7.25
N ILE A 71 -6.32 -6.80 -6.26
CA ILE A 71 -7.27 -5.71 -6.47
C ILE A 71 -6.60 -4.64 -7.34
N ARG A 72 -7.23 -4.29 -8.48
CA ARG A 72 -6.68 -3.32 -9.44
C ARG A 72 -6.21 -2.01 -8.81
N GLY A 73 -7.02 -1.42 -7.91
CA GLY A 73 -6.63 -0.18 -7.25
C GLY A 73 -5.42 -0.32 -6.32
N LEU A 74 -5.21 -1.49 -5.70
CA LEU A 74 -4.02 -1.77 -4.89
C LEU A 74 -2.78 -1.91 -5.78
N LYS A 75 -2.92 -2.53 -6.95
CA LYS A 75 -1.85 -2.57 -7.96
C LYS A 75 -1.37 -1.17 -8.33
N ASP A 76 -2.32 -0.28 -8.60
CA ASP A 76 -2.03 1.11 -9.00
C ASP A 76 -1.30 1.90 -7.91
N VAL A 77 -1.52 1.57 -6.64
CA VAL A 77 -0.80 2.19 -5.50
C VAL A 77 0.60 1.62 -5.35
N LEU A 78 0.75 0.30 -5.44
CA LEU A 78 2.03 -0.36 -5.17
C LEU A 78 3.04 -0.14 -6.30
N ILE A 79 2.60 -0.06 -7.57
CA ILE A 79 3.49 0.30 -8.67
C ILE A 79 3.98 1.74 -8.45
N GLY A 80 5.30 1.92 -8.43
CA GLY A 80 5.90 3.22 -8.16
C GLY A 80 6.19 3.49 -6.68
N MET A 81 5.69 2.65 -5.78
CA MET A 81 5.99 2.76 -4.36
C MET A 81 7.40 2.24 -4.09
N LYS A 82 8.16 2.95 -3.24
CA LYS A 82 9.51 2.54 -2.84
C LYS A 82 9.48 1.65 -1.61
N VAL A 83 10.38 0.67 -1.55
CA VAL A 83 10.53 -0.20 -0.38
C VAL A 83 10.81 0.63 0.88
N GLY A 84 10.07 0.32 1.95
CA GLY A 84 10.11 1.03 3.23
C GLY A 84 9.14 2.20 3.35
N GLY A 85 8.45 2.58 2.25
CA GLY A 85 7.42 3.61 2.28
C GLY A 85 6.09 3.14 2.85
N ASN A 86 5.21 4.09 3.17
CA ASN A 86 3.82 3.88 3.58
C ASN A 86 2.92 5.06 3.19
#